data_AF-A0A2U3HDG2-F1
#
_entry.id   AF-A0A2U3HDG2-F1
#
_cell.length_a   1.000
_cell.length_b   1.000
_cell.length_c   1.000
_cell.angle_alpha   90.00
_cell.angle_beta   90.00
_cell.angle_gamma   90.00
#
_symmetry.space_group_name_H-M   'P 1'
#
loop_
_entity.id
_entity.type
_entity.pdbx_description
1 polymer ?
#
loop_
_entity_poly.entity_id
_entity_poly.type
_entity_poly.pdbx_seq_one_letter_code
_entity_poly.pdbx_strand_id
1 'polypeptide(L)'
;MSYTGPGFDPPQPRRSLRGPLTVALAALVPGALLGWAVYAAVDGPGNGGSSAGASATASSSGAPSSTTPSPSGDRKPSASPTAEESPSPSASPSAPAASGPLKGKVVVIDPGHNPGNFRHTAEINRQVDIGTNRKECDTTGTSTDDGYAEARFTLDVAHRMRALLEEQGATVKLTQDADRPFGPCVDERARIGNAAKADAVVSLHADGSGAGNRGFHVILPGAVDAGAADTRAIVGPSRDLGERIAGNFVRVTGSAPSNYVGGGTGLVTRKDLGGLNLSTVPKVFVECGNMRDSKDAALLTSGAWRQKAARGISDGIVSFLRG
;
A
#
# COMPACT_ATOMS: atom_id res chain seq x y z
N MET A 1 -0.21 -64.33 59.79
CA MET A 1 0.49 -64.59 58.50
C MET A 1 0.06 -63.53 57.50
N SER A 2 1.00 -62.96 56.76
CA SER A 2 0.76 -62.21 55.52
C SER A 2 1.88 -62.54 54.53
N TYR A 3 1.60 -62.45 53.24
CA TYR A 3 2.33 -63.20 52.21
C TYR A 3 3.50 -62.40 51.59
N THR A 4 4.65 -63.04 51.40
CA THR A 4 5.82 -62.46 50.69
C THR A 4 5.82 -62.87 49.22
N GLY A 5 5.76 -61.89 48.31
CA GLY A 5 6.03 -62.09 46.88
C GLY A 5 7.49 -61.71 46.52
N PRO A 6 8.11 -62.35 45.51
CA PRO A 6 9.51 -62.12 45.15
C PRO A 6 9.74 -60.80 44.38
N GLY A 7 10.98 -60.31 44.43
CA GLY A 7 11.38 -59.03 43.82
C GLY A 7 11.67 -59.09 42.31
N PHE A 8 11.83 -57.90 41.72
CA PHE A 8 12.24 -57.70 40.33
C PHE A 8 13.69 -57.20 40.27
N ASP A 9 14.56 -57.91 39.55
CA ASP A 9 15.90 -57.42 39.19
C ASP A 9 15.84 -56.40 38.03
N PRO A 10 16.71 -55.38 38.00
CA PRO A 10 16.73 -54.35 36.96
C PRO A 10 17.45 -54.82 35.68
N PRO A 11 16.91 -54.51 34.47
CA PRO A 11 17.57 -54.87 33.21
C PRO A 11 18.81 -54.01 32.92
N GLN A 12 19.97 -54.67 32.78
CA GLN A 12 21.24 -54.08 32.33
C GLN A 12 21.22 -53.72 30.82
N PRO A 13 22.01 -52.74 30.36
CA PRO A 13 21.83 -52.09 29.07
C PRO A 13 22.38 -52.89 27.87
N ARG A 14 21.72 -52.78 26.71
CA ARG A 14 22.19 -53.37 25.45
C ARG A 14 22.83 -52.33 24.51
N ARG A 15 24.15 -52.49 24.35
CA ARG A 15 25.07 -52.03 23.30
C ARG A 15 24.52 -51.08 22.23
N SER A 16 25.19 -49.94 22.07
CA SER A 16 25.04 -49.04 20.92
C SER A 16 25.54 -49.67 19.62
N LEU A 17 24.83 -49.41 18.52
CA LEU A 17 25.29 -49.62 17.14
C LEU A 17 25.48 -48.24 16.48
N ARG A 18 26.55 -48.10 15.69
CA ARG A 18 26.90 -46.84 15.02
C ARG A 18 26.06 -46.70 13.74
N GLY A 19 25.28 -45.63 13.64
CA GLY A 19 24.74 -45.11 12.37
C GLY A 19 25.62 -43.98 11.82
N PRO A 20 25.65 -43.74 10.50
CA PRO A 20 26.50 -42.71 9.88
C PRO A 20 25.98 -41.29 10.12
N LEU A 21 26.89 -40.31 10.17
CA LEU A 21 26.53 -38.90 10.09
C LEU A 21 26.08 -38.57 8.66
N THR A 22 24.85 -38.07 8.50
CA THR A 22 24.44 -37.33 7.32
C THR A 22 24.86 -35.86 7.46
N VAL A 23 25.89 -35.45 6.72
CA VAL A 23 26.31 -34.05 6.67
C VAL A 23 25.32 -33.26 5.82
N ALA A 24 24.43 -32.53 6.47
CA ALA A 24 23.53 -31.59 5.81
C ALA A 24 24.32 -30.34 5.39
N LEU A 25 24.61 -30.22 4.10
CA LEU A 25 25.19 -29.00 3.51
C LEU A 25 24.15 -27.87 3.56
N ALA A 26 24.28 -26.99 4.54
CA ALA A 26 23.49 -25.77 4.63
C ALA A 26 23.92 -24.78 3.53
N ALA A 27 23.19 -24.78 2.42
CA ALA A 27 23.37 -23.78 1.36
C ALA A 27 22.88 -22.41 1.84
N LEU A 28 23.81 -21.62 2.42
CA LEU A 28 23.58 -20.21 2.71
C LEU A 28 23.29 -19.47 1.39
N VAL A 29 22.06 -18.97 1.24
CA VAL A 29 21.70 -17.98 0.22
C VAL A 29 21.71 -16.61 0.90
N PRO A 30 22.70 -15.74 0.66
CA PRO A 30 22.73 -14.41 1.25
C PRO A 30 21.59 -13.55 0.68
N GLY A 31 20.76 -12.98 1.56
CA GLY A 31 19.71 -12.06 1.15
C GLY A 31 20.30 -10.74 0.61
N ALA A 32 19.86 -10.32 -0.58
CA ALA A 32 20.30 -9.07 -1.21
C ALA A 32 19.65 -7.82 -0.59
N LEU A 33 19.85 -7.61 0.72
CA LEU A 33 19.54 -6.35 1.42
C LEU A 33 20.82 -5.50 1.53
N LEU A 34 21.24 -4.90 0.42
CA LEU A 34 22.30 -3.88 0.40
C LEU A 34 21.90 -2.70 -0.47
N GLY A 35 21.77 -1.53 0.17
CA GLY A 35 21.23 -0.33 -0.48
C GLY A 35 21.54 0.98 0.25
N TRP A 36 22.66 1.09 0.98
CA TRP A 36 23.10 2.40 1.48
C TRP A 36 24.61 2.51 1.74
N ALA A 37 25.17 3.67 1.34
CA ALA A 37 26.54 4.16 1.57
C ALA A 37 27.71 3.31 0.98
N VAL A 38 28.85 3.86 0.60
CA VAL A 38 29.43 5.22 0.74
C VAL A 38 29.92 5.72 -0.62
N TYR A 39 29.84 7.04 -0.87
CA TYR A 39 30.72 7.71 -1.84
C TYR A 39 31.51 8.81 -1.14
N ALA A 40 32.83 8.81 -1.29
CA ALA A 40 33.74 9.83 -0.77
C ALA A 40 34.80 10.13 -1.84
N ALA A 41 35.18 11.40 -1.96
CA ALA A 41 35.85 11.95 -3.14
C ALA A 41 37.32 11.54 -3.31
N VAL A 42 37.77 11.57 -4.57
CA VAL A 42 39.13 11.99 -4.95
C VAL A 42 39.00 12.88 -6.20
N ASP A 43 39.74 13.98 -6.25
CA ASP A 43 39.79 14.90 -7.40
C ASP A 43 40.60 14.35 -8.59
N GLY A 44 40.55 15.06 -9.73
CA GLY A 44 41.37 14.79 -10.94
C GLY A 44 42.83 15.26 -10.81
N PRO A 45 43.54 15.62 -11.92
CA PRO A 45 43.10 15.79 -13.32
C PRO A 45 43.90 14.96 -14.36
N GLY A 46 43.55 15.02 -15.65
CA GLY A 46 44.30 14.37 -16.74
C GLY A 46 43.93 14.83 -18.16
N ASN A 47 44.85 15.50 -18.85
CA ASN A 47 44.63 16.25 -20.10
C ASN A 47 45.11 15.54 -21.39
N GLY A 48 44.37 15.68 -22.50
CA GLY A 48 44.96 15.81 -23.86
C GLY A 48 44.69 14.74 -24.94
N GLY A 49 44.56 15.20 -26.21
CA GLY A 49 44.61 14.40 -27.47
C GLY A 49 43.28 13.73 -27.89
N SER A 50 42.58 13.97 -29.02
CA SER A 50 42.82 14.58 -30.36
C SER A 50 43.08 13.58 -31.51
N SER A 51 42.31 13.75 -32.60
CA SER A 51 42.44 13.11 -33.95
C SER A 51 42.06 11.62 -34.07
N ALA A 52 41.57 11.10 -35.23
CA ALA A 52 40.84 11.71 -36.35
C ALA A 52 40.24 10.63 -37.29
N GLY A 53 39.21 11.00 -38.07
CA GLY A 53 38.74 10.25 -39.26
C GLY A 53 37.61 9.23 -39.00
N ALA A 54 36.70 8.97 -39.96
CA ALA A 54 36.46 9.66 -41.24
C ALA A 54 35.03 9.39 -41.78
N SER A 55 34.53 10.31 -42.61
CA SER A 55 33.43 10.20 -43.62
C SER A 55 32.08 9.55 -43.19
N ALA A 56 30.93 10.24 -43.27
CA ALA A 56 30.20 10.65 -44.50
C ALA A 56 29.80 9.43 -45.38
N THR A 57 28.56 9.25 -45.84
CA THR A 57 27.56 10.16 -46.49
C THR A 57 26.15 9.54 -46.43
N ALA A 58 25.00 10.19 -46.71
CA ALA A 58 24.59 11.62 -46.80
C ALA A 58 23.05 11.69 -47.04
N SER A 59 22.46 12.90 -46.92
CA SER A 59 21.24 13.36 -47.62
C SER A 59 19.86 12.73 -47.29
N SER A 60 18.72 13.43 -47.43
CA SER A 60 18.47 14.89 -47.54
C SER A 60 16.96 15.21 -47.43
N SER A 61 16.62 16.45 -47.04
CA SER A 61 15.41 17.24 -47.42
C SER A 61 13.99 16.65 -47.19
N GLY A 62 13.01 17.40 -46.68
CA GLY A 62 12.99 18.82 -46.33
C GLY A 62 11.62 19.30 -45.79
N ALA A 63 11.45 20.63 -45.72
CA ALA A 63 10.25 21.36 -45.29
C ALA A 63 9.93 22.46 -46.37
N PRO A 64 9.00 23.45 -46.22
CA PRO A 64 8.13 23.81 -45.08
C PRO A 64 6.69 24.34 -45.43
N SER A 65 6.01 24.92 -44.43
CA SER A 65 5.06 26.08 -44.50
C SER A 65 3.59 25.96 -44.97
N SER A 66 2.65 26.16 -44.02
CA SER A 66 1.39 26.97 -44.09
C SER A 66 0.70 26.92 -42.69
N THR A 67 0.08 27.91 -42.02
CA THR A 67 -0.09 29.39 -42.05
C THR A 67 -1.23 30.11 -42.83
N THR A 68 -2.32 30.42 -42.08
CA THR A 68 -3.18 31.66 -42.07
C THR A 68 -4.07 32.04 -43.29
N PRO A 69 -5.09 32.93 -43.14
CA PRO A 69 -5.75 33.49 -41.93
C PRO A 69 -7.31 33.41 -41.92
N SER A 70 -7.93 33.88 -40.83
CA SER A 70 -9.35 34.29 -40.78
C SER A 70 -9.55 35.78 -41.14
N PRO A 71 -10.71 36.20 -41.65
CA PRO A 71 -11.15 37.60 -41.65
C PRO A 71 -12.24 37.88 -40.59
N SER A 72 -12.18 39.04 -39.94
CA SER A 72 -13.24 39.58 -39.08
C SER A 72 -14.27 40.39 -39.88
N GLY A 73 -15.48 40.59 -39.35
CA GLY A 73 -16.49 41.44 -39.97
C GLY A 73 -17.51 41.99 -38.97
N ASP A 74 -17.36 43.25 -38.58
CA ASP A 74 -18.36 44.00 -37.80
C ASP A 74 -19.60 44.38 -38.63
N ARG A 75 -20.80 44.24 -38.06
CA ARG A 75 -21.76 45.37 -37.84
C ARG A 75 -23.14 44.94 -37.30
N LYS A 76 -23.57 45.66 -36.25
CA LYS A 76 -24.98 45.91 -35.85
C LYS A 76 -25.66 46.81 -36.93
N PRO A 77 -27.01 47.00 -36.98
CA PRO A 77 -27.99 46.72 -35.92
C PRO A 77 -29.40 46.18 -36.29
N SER A 78 -30.04 45.62 -35.25
CA SER A 78 -31.46 45.81 -34.87
C SER A 78 -32.58 45.23 -35.75
N ALA A 79 -33.05 44.03 -35.37
CA ALA A 79 -34.49 43.73 -35.27
C ALA A 79 -34.72 42.76 -34.09
N SER A 80 -35.79 42.95 -33.32
CA SER A 80 -36.34 41.90 -32.45
C SER A 80 -37.40 41.12 -33.23
N PRO A 81 -37.59 39.83 -32.92
CA PRO A 81 -38.85 39.49 -32.24
C PRO A 81 -38.69 38.45 -31.12
N THR A 82 -39.77 38.27 -30.34
CA THR A 82 -40.18 37.07 -29.58
C THR A 82 -39.15 36.32 -28.74
N ALA A 83 -39.42 36.21 -27.43
CA ALA A 83 -38.71 35.29 -26.54
C ALA A 83 -39.15 33.84 -26.79
N GLU A 84 -38.18 32.93 -26.93
CA GLU A 84 -38.36 31.50 -26.68
C GLU A 84 -37.85 31.18 -25.27
N GLU A 85 -38.57 30.33 -24.53
CA GLU A 85 -38.15 29.91 -23.20
C GLU A 85 -36.97 28.94 -23.29
N SER A 86 -35.77 29.41 -22.97
CA SER A 86 -34.60 28.56 -22.80
C SER A 86 -34.83 27.61 -21.62
N PRO A 87 -34.76 26.28 -21.80
CA PRO A 87 -35.04 25.34 -20.73
C PRO A 87 -33.99 25.42 -19.62
N SER A 88 -34.45 25.63 -18.39
CA SER A 88 -33.59 25.59 -17.20
C SER A 88 -32.76 24.31 -17.13
N PRO A 89 -31.49 24.36 -16.68
CA PRO A 89 -30.66 23.17 -16.57
C PRO A 89 -31.29 22.20 -15.58
N SER A 90 -31.69 21.01 -16.06
CA SER A 90 -32.16 19.92 -15.22
C SER A 90 -31.10 19.60 -14.16
N ALA A 91 -31.41 19.87 -12.90
CA ALA A 91 -30.57 19.46 -11.78
C ALA A 91 -30.38 17.94 -11.85
N SER A 92 -29.14 17.48 -11.98
CA SER A 92 -28.82 16.06 -11.88
C SER A 92 -29.33 15.54 -10.53
N PRO A 93 -29.95 14.36 -10.48
CA PRO A 93 -30.49 13.85 -9.22
C PRO A 93 -29.34 13.68 -8.23
N SER A 94 -29.36 14.49 -7.16
CA SER A 94 -28.41 14.34 -6.06
C SER A 94 -28.46 12.91 -5.54
N ALA A 95 -27.28 12.30 -5.37
CA ALA A 95 -27.19 10.94 -4.84
C ALA A 95 -27.96 10.85 -3.50
N PRO A 96 -28.66 9.72 -3.22
CA PRO A 96 -29.47 9.58 -2.02
C PRO A 96 -28.69 9.97 -0.76
N ALA A 97 -29.24 10.88 0.04
CA ALA A 97 -28.55 11.45 1.19
C ALA A 97 -28.18 10.33 2.19
N ALA A 98 -26.87 10.07 2.30
CA ALA A 98 -26.33 8.87 2.95
C ALA A 98 -27.01 8.54 4.28
N SER A 99 -27.49 7.30 4.37
CA SER A 99 -28.22 6.75 5.52
C SER A 99 -27.52 5.49 6.00
N GLY A 100 -27.33 5.36 7.31
CA GLY A 100 -26.64 4.22 7.91
C GLY A 100 -25.87 4.63 9.17
N PRO A 101 -25.21 3.67 9.86
CA PRO A 101 -24.53 3.92 11.13
C PRO A 101 -23.26 4.78 11.00
N LEU A 102 -22.75 5.01 9.79
CA LEU A 102 -21.60 5.89 9.50
C LEU A 102 -22.01 7.21 8.84
N LYS A 103 -23.30 7.59 8.88
CA LYS A 103 -23.78 8.86 8.31
C LYS A 103 -22.96 10.06 8.81
N GLY A 104 -22.36 10.79 7.87
CA GLY A 104 -21.54 11.97 8.16
C GLY A 104 -20.09 11.67 8.56
N LYS A 105 -19.68 10.40 8.62
CA LYS A 105 -18.28 10.00 8.78
C LYS A 105 -17.53 10.06 7.45
N VAL A 106 -16.25 10.43 7.50
CA VAL A 106 -15.35 10.43 6.35
C VAL A 106 -14.28 9.35 6.54
N VAL A 107 -14.19 8.41 5.60
CA VAL A 107 -13.15 7.38 5.58
C VAL A 107 -12.27 7.56 4.35
N VAL A 108 -10.96 7.54 4.53
CA VAL A 108 -10.00 7.55 3.42
C VAL A 108 -9.33 6.18 3.31
N ILE A 109 -9.41 5.58 2.13
CA ILE A 109 -8.75 4.32 1.82
C ILE A 109 -7.55 4.65 0.94
N ASP A 110 -6.38 4.11 1.30
CA ASP A 110 -5.11 4.35 0.64
C ASP A 110 -4.65 3.03 -0.01
N PRO A 111 -5.15 2.67 -1.22
CA PRO A 111 -4.67 1.49 -1.93
C PRO A 111 -3.20 1.68 -2.29
N GLY A 112 -2.34 0.92 -1.62
CA GLY A 112 -0.89 1.00 -1.71
C GLY A 112 -0.38 0.84 -3.14
N HIS A 113 0.64 1.64 -3.47
CA HIS A 113 1.27 1.71 -4.79
C HIS A 113 0.29 2.09 -5.91
N ASN A 114 0.70 1.96 -7.17
CA ASN A 114 -0.18 2.16 -8.33
C ASN A 114 0.12 1.17 -9.44
N PRO A 115 -0.90 0.73 -10.21
CA PRO A 115 -0.70 -0.18 -11.35
C PRO A 115 0.29 0.31 -12.41
N GLY A 116 0.54 1.62 -12.52
CA GLY A 116 1.47 2.21 -13.50
C GLY A 116 2.91 2.43 -13.01
N ASN A 117 3.18 2.39 -11.70
CA ASN A 117 4.47 2.80 -11.11
C ASN A 117 5.70 2.12 -11.74
N PHE A 118 5.58 0.86 -12.19
CA PHE A 118 6.67 0.13 -12.85
C PHE A 118 7.17 0.72 -14.18
N ARG A 119 6.43 1.67 -14.76
CA ARG A 119 6.81 2.41 -15.99
C ARG A 119 7.43 3.79 -15.71
N HIS A 120 7.39 4.24 -14.45
CA HIS A 120 7.68 5.59 -14.02
C HIS A 120 8.73 5.58 -12.88
N THR A 121 9.77 4.78 -13.08
CA THR A 121 10.78 4.49 -12.05
C THR A 121 11.59 5.72 -11.65
N ALA A 122 11.83 6.67 -12.57
CA ALA A 122 12.51 7.92 -12.25
C ALA A 122 11.65 8.84 -11.37
N GLU A 123 10.34 8.88 -11.64
CA GLU A 123 9.39 9.73 -10.94
C GLU A 123 9.06 9.22 -9.53
N ILE A 124 8.93 7.89 -9.34
CA ILE A 124 8.70 7.29 -8.02
C ILE A 124 9.97 7.24 -7.16
N ASN A 125 11.16 7.11 -7.76
CA ASN A 125 12.43 7.18 -7.01
C ASN A 125 12.78 8.61 -6.55
N ARG A 126 12.08 9.64 -7.06
CA ARG A 126 12.27 11.04 -6.63
C ARG A 126 11.96 11.16 -5.14
N GLN A 127 12.95 11.56 -4.37
CA GLN A 127 12.82 11.71 -2.92
C GLN A 127 11.74 12.73 -2.53
N VAL A 128 10.94 12.38 -1.52
CA VAL A 128 9.96 13.24 -0.84
C VAL A 128 10.29 13.33 0.65
N ASP A 129 9.66 14.28 1.34
CA ASP A 129 9.82 14.46 2.78
C ASP A 129 8.79 13.60 3.51
N ILE A 130 9.23 12.79 4.47
CA ILE A 130 8.36 11.93 5.30
C ILE A 130 8.25 12.43 6.75
N GLY A 131 8.58 13.70 6.98
CA GLY A 131 8.53 14.41 8.26
C GLY A 131 9.76 14.15 9.14
N THR A 132 10.20 12.89 9.22
CA THR A 132 11.38 12.46 9.98
C THR A 132 12.68 12.47 9.17
N ASN A 133 12.58 12.27 7.85
CA ASN A 133 13.69 12.11 6.91
C ASN A 133 13.16 12.16 5.47
N ARG A 134 14.02 11.87 4.49
CA ARG A 134 13.66 11.69 3.08
C ARG A 134 13.51 10.19 2.75
N LYS A 135 12.57 9.84 1.87
CA LYS A 135 12.40 8.52 1.22
C LYS A 135 11.88 8.72 -0.21
N GLU A 136 11.81 7.65 -0.99
CA GLU A 136 11.22 7.59 -2.33
C GLU A 136 9.76 8.09 -2.33
N CYS A 137 9.30 8.64 -3.46
CA CYS A 137 7.93 9.12 -3.64
C CYS A 137 6.92 7.96 -3.50
N ASP A 138 7.15 6.84 -4.18
CA ASP A 138 6.38 5.60 -4.08
C ASP A 138 7.29 4.43 -4.52
N THR A 139 6.80 3.19 -4.45
CA THR A 139 7.45 2.02 -5.07
C THR A 139 6.45 1.27 -5.96
N THR A 140 6.89 0.18 -6.60
CA THR A 140 6.01 -0.68 -7.40
C THR A 140 5.07 -1.55 -6.57
N GLY A 141 5.32 -1.69 -5.28
CA GLY A 141 4.87 -2.83 -4.49
C GLY A 141 5.54 -4.14 -4.90
N THR A 142 5.15 -5.24 -4.25
CA THR A 142 5.57 -6.61 -4.57
C THR A 142 4.59 -7.30 -5.55
N SER A 143 4.71 -8.61 -5.72
CA SER A 143 3.80 -9.44 -6.49
C SER A 143 3.74 -10.86 -5.91
N THR A 144 2.79 -11.67 -6.36
CA THR A 144 2.98 -13.13 -6.30
C THR A 144 4.05 -13.57 -7.30
N ASP A 145 4.54 -14.80 -7.16
CA ASP A 145 5.52 -15.36 -8.11
C ASP A 145 4.90 -15.62 -9.50
N ASP A 146 3.59 -15.86 -9.57
CA ASP A 146 2.78 -15.86 -10.81
C ASP A 146 2.50 -14.44 -11.36
N GLY A 147 3.10 -13.40 -10.80
CA GLY A 147 3.02 -12.02 -11.31
C GLY A 147 1.75 -11.23 -10.97
N TYR A 148 0.92 -11.67 -10.01
CA TYR A 148 -0.20 -10.87 -9.52
C TYR A 148 0.34 -9.74 -8.61
N ALA A 149 0.47 -8.54 -9.17
CA ALA A 149 1.07 -7.37 -8.52
C ALA A 149 0.23 -6.84 -7.35
N GLU A 150 0.91 -6.38 -6.30
CA GLU A 150 0.33 -5.80 -5.08
C GLU A 150 -0.60 -4.62 -5.41
N ALA A 151 -0.17 -3.68 -6.26
CA ALA A 151 -0.98 -2.53 -6.66
C ALA A 151 -2.32 -2.88 -7.34
N ARG A 152 -2.48 -4.12 -7.83
CA ARG A 152 -3.74 -4.64 -8.38
C ARG A 152 -4.58 -5.36 -7.30
N PHE A 153 -3.93 -5.93 -6.29
CA PHE A 153 -4.58 -6.46 -5.09
C PHE A 153 -5.20 -5.32 -4.24
N THR A 154 -4.41 -4.30 -3.92
CA THR A 154 -4.79 -3.21 -3.02
C THR A 154 -5.98 -2.40 -3.56
N LEU A 155 -5.99 -2.13 -4.86
CA LEU A 155 -7.07 -1.41 -5.54
C LEU A 155 -8.38 -2.21 -5.60
N ASP A 156 -8.34 -3.52 -5.89
CA ASP A 156 -9.52 -4.40 -5.88
C ASP A 156 -10.14 -4.48 -4.47
N VAL A 157 -9.32 -4.57 -3.41
CA VAL A 157 -9.81 -4.53 -2.02
C VAL A 157 -10.37 -3.15 -1.67
N ALA A 158 -9.72 -2.04 -2.09
CA ALA A 158 -10.21 -0.68 -1.85
C ALA A 158 -11.58 -0.43 -2.48
N HIS A 159 -11.82 -0.92 -3.70
CA HIS A 159 -13.12 -0.81 -4.38
C HIS A 159 -14.23 -1.54 -3.63
N ARG A 160 -13.95 -2.74 -3.10
CA ARG A 160 -14.90 -3.50 -2.28
C ARG A 160 -15.19 -2.81 -0.95
N MET A 161 -14.15 -2.26 -0.30
CA MET A 161 -14.30 -1.51 0.94
C MET A 161 -15.08 -0.21 0.74
N ARG A 162 -14.87 0.50 -0.38
CA ARG A 162 -15.66 1.68 -0.77
C ARG A 162 -17.15 1.36 -0.78
N ALA A 163 -17.57 0.36 -1.57
CA ALA A 163 -18.97 -0.04 -1.66
C ALA A 163 -19.56 -0.46 -0.29
N LEU A 164 -18.79 -1.21 0.52
CA LEU A 164 -19.23 -1.65 1.86
C LEU A 164 -19.40 -0.50 2.86
N LEU A 165 -18.55 0.53 2.81
CA LEU A 165 -18.61 1.66 3.73
C LEU A 165 -19.62 2.72 3.28
N GLU A 166 -19.80 2.91 1.97
CA GLU A 166 -20.88 3.72 1.38
C GLU A 166 -22.26 3.10 1.69
N GLU A 167 -22.40 1.77 1.68
CA GLU A 167 -23.59 1.04 2.16
C GLU A 167 -23.90 1.32 3.65
N GLN A 168 -22.88 1.61 4.48
CA GLN A 168 -23.06 2.04 5.87
C GLN A 168 -23.28 3.57 6.02
N GLY A 169 -23.33 4.31 4.92
CA GLY A 169 -23.55 5.76 4.90
C GLY A 169 -22.31 6.62 5.12
N ALA A 170 -21.10 6.06 5.05
CA ALA A 170 -19.85 6.83 5.11
C ALA A 170 -19.59 7.58 3.79
N THR A 171 -18.94 8.75 3.89
CA THR A 171 -18.29 9.38 2.74
C THR A 171 -16.91 8.76 2.55
N VAL A 172 -16.73 7.96 1.50
CA VAL A 172 -15.44 7.34 1.18
C VAL A 172 -14.66 8.20 0.19
N LYS A 173 -13.33 8.27 0.37
CA LYS A 173 -12.40 8.78 -0.63
C LYS A 173 -11.24 7.80 -0.80
N LEU A 174 -10.71 7.68 -2.02
CA LEU A 174 -9.46 6.96 -2.27
C LEU A 174 -8.30 7.97 -2.38
N THR A 175 -7.07 7.55 -2.07
CA THR A 175 -5.87 8.34 -2.41
C THR A 175 -5.55 8.28 -3.91
N GLN A 176 -5.91 7.17 -4.56
CA GLN A 176 -5.79 6.95 -6.01
C GLN A 176 -6.83 5.93 -6.49
N ASP A 177 -7.25 6.04 -7.75
CA ASP A 177 -8.21 5.13 -8.38
C ASP A 177 -7.73 4.67 -9.77
N ALA A 178 -6.42 4.39 -9.90
CA ALA A 178 -5.71 4.17 -11.16
C ALA A 178 -5.92 5.31 -12.21
N ASP A 179 -6.23 6.51 -11.73
CA ASP A 179 -6.59 7.73 -12.47
C ASP A 179 -5.40 8.49 -13.05
N ARG A 180 -4.17 8.08 -12.70
CA ARG A 180 -2.92 8.76 -13.05
C ARG A 180 -1.79 7.77 -13.36
N PRO A 181 -0.76 8.15 -14.17
CA PRO A 181 0.30 7.24 -14.59
C PRO A 181 1.16 6.66 -13.45
N PHE A 182 1.41 7.45 -12.40
CA PHE A 182 2.16 7.04 -11.21
C PHE A 182 1.76 7.90 -10.00
N GLY A 183 2.09 7.42 -8.79
CA GLY A 183 1.77 8.10 -7.54
C GLY A 183 0.25 8.20 -7.28
N PRO A 184 -0.20 8.91 -6.23
CA PRO A 184 0.46 9.95 -5.45
C PRO A 184 1.65 9.45 -4.62
N CYS A 185 2.58 10.37 -4.34
CA CYS A 185 3.68 10.10 -3.42
C CYS A 185 3.17 9.88 -1.98
N VAL A 186 3.96 9.20 -1.14
CA VAL A 186 3.57 8.87 0.26
C VAL A 186 3.24 10.08 1.14
N ASP A 187 3.81 11.25 0.86
CA ASP A 187 3.48 12.52 1.51
C ASP A 187 2.13 13.09 1.04
N GLU A 188 1.81 12.94 -0.25
CA GLU A 188 0.52 13.32 -0.84
C GLU A 188 -0.60 12.38 -0.36
N ARG A 189 -0.32 11.08 -0.26
CA ARG A 189 -1.24 10.08 0.34
C ARG A 189 -1.64 10.44 1.78
N ALA A 190 -0.68 10.85 2.61
CA ALA A 190 -0.97 11.36 3.96
C ALA A 190 -1.75 12.69 3.92
N ARG A 191 -1.34 13.63 3.06
CA ARG A 191 -2.00 14.94 2.88
C ARG A 191 -3.47 14.81 2.47
N ILE A 192 -3.83 13.84 1.62
CA ILE A 192 -5.22 13.56 1.22
C ILE A 192 -6.07 13.17 2.44
N GLY A 193 -5.55 12.30 3.33
CA GLY A 193 -6.20 11.92 4.59
C GLY A 193 -6.48 13.13 5.49
N ASN A 194 -5.45 13.95 5.72
CA ASN A 194 -5.53 15.14 6.58
C ASN A 194 -6.49 16.20 5.99
N ALA A 195 -6.37 16.51 4.70
CA ALA A 195 -7.19 17.50 4.01
C ALA A 195 -8.66 17.07 3.90
N ALA A 196 -8.94 15.76 3.85
CA ALA A 196 -10.29 15.23 3.93
C ALA A 196 -10.92 15.35 5.33
N LYS A 197 -10.14 15.65 6.37
CA LYS A 197 -10.54 15.59 7.79
C LYS A 197 -11.17 14.24 8.16
N ALA A 198 -10.56 13.16 7.69
CA ALA A 198 -11.07 11.81 7.87
C ALA A 198 -11.19 11.41 9.34
N ASP A 199 -12.28 10.75 9.72
CA ASP A 199 -12.42 10.11 11.03
C ASP A 199 -11.50 8.89 11.16
N ALA A 200 -11.25 8.19 10.04
CA ALA A 200 -10.33 7.07 9.94
C ALA A 200 -9.67 7.00 8.56
N VAL A 201 -8.40 6.59 8.52
CA VAL A 201 -7.64 6.32 7.30
C VAL A 201 -7.05 4.90 7.36
N VAL A 202 -7.03 4.19 6.24
CA VAL A 202 -6.48 2.84 6.17
C VAL A 202 -5.65 2.67 4.90
N SER A 203 -4.37 2.32 5.04
CA SER A 203 -3.54 1.87 3.91
C SER A 203 -3.71 0.38 3.70
N LEU A 204 -3.86 -0.04 2.45
CA LEU A 204 -4.02 -1.45 2.06
C LEU A 204 -2.77 -1.90 1.31
N HIS A 205 -2.16 -2.99 1.76
CA HIS A 205 -0.92 -3.55 1.23
C HIS A 205 -0.92 -5.09 1.31
N ALA A 206 0.10 -5.72 0.71
CA ALA A 206 0.43 -7.12 0.95
C ALA A 206 1.96 -7.33 0.85
N ASP A 207 2.54 -7.94 1.88
CA ASP A 207 4.00 -8.02 2.10
C ASP A 207 4.71 -9.02 1.16
N GLY A 208 6.03 -8.93 1.07
CA GLY A 208 6.90 -9.85 0.33
C GLY A 208 8.01 -10.41 1.22
N SER A 209 7.79 -11.60 1.80
CA SER A 209 8.70 -12.25 2.74
C SER A 209 9.00 -13.71 2.36
N GLY A 210 10.00 -14.34 2.96
CA GLY A 210 10.43 -15.71 2.59
C GLY A 210 9.31 -16.75 2.68
N ALA A 211 9.29 -17.73 1.76
CA ALA A 211 8.27 -18.79 1.76
C ALA A 211 8.21 -19.53 3.11
N GLY A 212 7.00 -19.77 3.63
CA GLY A 212 6.76 -20.21 5.01
C GLY A 212 6.28 -19.08 5.94
N ASN A 213 6.67 -17.83 5.66
CA ASN A 213 6.15 -16.64 6.32
C ASN A 213 4.75 -16.32 5.78
N ARG A 214 3.76 -16.23 6.67
CA ARG A 214 2.33 -16.07 6.34
C ARG A 214 1.59 -15.28 7.40
N GLY A 215 0.41 -14.81 7.03
CA GLY A 215 -0.54 -14.15 7.93
C GLY A 215 -0.46 -12.64 7.83
N PHE A 216 -1.58 -12.00 8.16
CA PHE A 216 -1.74 -10.55 8.06
C PHE A 216 -1.06 -9.82 9.22
N HIS A 217 -0.74 -8.55 9.05
CA HIS A 217 -0.43 -7.67 10.19
C HIS A 217 -0.89 -6.23 9.96
N VAL A 218 -1.20 -5.53 11.05
CA VAL A 218 -1.62 -4.13 11.06
C VAL A 218 -0.50 -3.28 11.63
N ILE A 219 -0.02 -2.32 10.85
CA ILE A 219 1.04 -1.39 11.25
C ILE A 219 0.41 -0.16 11.91
N LEU A 220 0.82 0.10 13.14
CA LEU A 220 0.37 1.20 13.99
C LEU A 220 1.42 2.33 14.01
N PRO A 221 1.01 3.61 14.04
CA PRO A 221 1.92 4.72 14.25
C PRO A 221 2.48 4.72 15.67
N GLY A 222 3.80 4.64 15.81
CA GLY A 222 4.48 4.95 17.06
C GLY A 222 4.60 6.46 17.27
N ALA A 223 4.75 6.89 18.52
CA ALA A 223 4.91 8.31 18.85
C ALA A 223 6.19 8.90 18.21
N VAL A 224 6.01 9.89 17.36
CA VAL A 224 7.02 10.69 16.66
C VAL A 224 6.69 12.16 16.92
N ASP A 225 7.74 12.97 17.08
CA ASP A 225 7.70 14.41 17.31
C ASP A 225 9.00 14.99 16.74
N ALA A 226 9.08 15.10 15.42
CA ALA A 226 10.30 15.44 14.69
C ALA A 226 9.99 16.00 13.30
N GLY A 227 10.64 17.11 12.94
CA GLY A 227 10.47 17.78 11.64
C GLY A 227 9.02 18.17 11.38
N ALA A 228 8.41 17.60 10.34
CA ALA A 228 6.98 17.80 10.02
C ALA A 228 6.05 16.68 10.54
N ALA A 229 6.57 15.72 11.32
CA ALA A 229 5.82 14.60 11.87
C ALA A 229 5.54 14.77 13.38
N ASP A 230 4.26 14.92 13.74
CA ASP A 230 3.76 14.71 15.10
C ASP A 230 2.61 13.71 15.07
N THR A 231 2.88 12.48 15.52
CA THR A 231 1.87 11.42 15.58
C THR A 231 1.24 11.26 16.96
N ARG A 232 1.69 12.01 17.98
CA ARG A 232 1.37 11.76 19.40
C ARG A 232 -0.14 11.71 19.66
N ALA A 233 -0.89 12.62 19.04
CA ALA A 233 -2.35 12.70 19.15
C ALA A 233 -3.08 11.50 18.51
N ILE A 234 -2.48 10.83 17.51
CA ILE A 234 -3.12 9.74 16.76
C ILE A 234 -2.73 8.34 17.23
N VAL A 235 -1.68 8.17 18.05
CA VAL A 235 -1.21 6.84 18.51
C VAL A 235 -2.33 6.03 19.17
N GLY A 236 -3.05 6.64 20.14
CA GLY A 236 -4.15 5.99 20.84
C GLY A 236 -5.32 5.59 19.92
N PRO A 237 -5.94 6.56 19.21
CA PRO A 237 -7.02 6.28 18.26
C PRO A 237 -6.64 5.29 17.16
N SER A 238 -5.41 5.36 16.63
CA SER A 238 -4.95 4.43 15.58
C SER A 238 -4.72 3.02 16.12
N ARG A 239 -4.37 2.88 17.41
CA ARG A 239 -4.25 1.58 18.08
C ARG A 239 -5.62 0.91 18.23
N ASP A 240 -6.65 1.65 18.66
CA ASP A 240 -8.03 1.13 18.75
C ASP A 240 -8.59 0.73 17.37
N LEU A 241 -8.41 1.61 16.36
CA LEU A 241 -8.72 1.32 14.96
C LEU A 241 -8.03 0.03 14.47
N GLY A 242 -6.74 -0.12 14.77
CA GLY A 242 -5.94 -1.27 14.34
C GLY A 242 -6.31 -2.58 15.04
N GLU A 243 -6.60 -2.54 16.35
CA GLU A 243 -7.07 -3.70 17.11
C GLU A 243 -8.43 -4.19 16.61
N ARG A 244 -9.36 -3.26 16.34
CA ARG A 244 -10.68 -3.58 15.79
C ARG A 244 -10.60 -4.11 14.36
N ILE A 245 -9.72 -3.56 13.52
CA ILE A 245 -9.45 -4.11 12.18
C ILE A 245 -8.88 -5.53 12.31
N ALA A 246 -7.84 -5.75 13.12
CA ALA A 246 -7.22 -7.07 13.27
C ALA A 246 -8.22 -8.14 13.75
N GLY A 247 -9.00 -7.85 14.79
CA GLY A 247 -10.01 -8.78 15.33
C GLY A 247 -11.11 -9.12 14.32
N ASN A 248 -11.61 -8.12 13.57
CA ASN A 248 -12.62 -8.36 12.54
C ASN A 248 -12.05 -9.02 11.28
N PHE A 249 -10.78 -8.77 10.95
CA PHE A 249 -10.08 -9.47 9.87
C PHE A 249 -9.99 -10.97 10.15
N VAL A 250 -9.52 -11.37 11.34
CA VAL A 250 -9.51 -12.78 11.79
C VAL A 250 -10.92 -13.38 11.71
N ARG A 251 -11.91 -12.69 12.29
CA ARG A 251 -13.32 -13.15 12.35
C ARG A 251 -13.94 -13.43 10.98
N VAL A 252 -13.63 -12.62 9.96
CA VAL A 252 -14.27 -12.71 8.63
C VAL A 252 -13.46 -13.53 7.63
N THR A 253 -12.13 -13.46 7.69
CA THR A 253 -11.25 -14.17 6.74
C THR A 253 -10.93 -15.60 7.18
N GLY A 254 -10.75 -15.81 8.50
CA GLY A 254 -10.09 -17.00 9.05
C GLY A 254 -8.56 -16.98 8.95
N SER A 255 -7.96 -15.90 8.44
CA SER A 255 -6.50 -15.76 8.32
C SER A 255 -5.86 -15.53 9.69
N ALA A 256 -4.76 -16.24 9.95
CA ALA A 256 -3.98 -16.05 11.16
C ALA A 256 -3.17 -14.73 11.12
N PRO A 257 -2.85 -14.15 12.30
CA PRO A 257 -1.81 -13.15 12.43
C PRO A 257 -0.46 -13.60 11.84
N SER A 258 0.36 -12.64 11.44
CA SER A 258 1.70 -12.87 10.90
C SER A 258 2.58 -13.70 11.85
N ASN A 259 3.20 -14.76 11.31
CA ASN A 259 4.19 -15.58 12.03
C ASN A 259 5.63 -15.03 11.93
N TYR A 260 5.82 -13.85 11.32
CA TYR A 260 7.14 -13.26 11.00
C TYR A 260 7.27 -11.78 11.39
N VAL A 261 6.17 -11.05 11.58
CA VAL A 261 6.10 -9.66 12.04
C VAL A 261 5.06 -9.55 13.18
N GLY A 262 5.25 -8.60 14.09
CA GLY A 262 4.28 -8.33 15.18
C GLY A 262 4.21 -9.42 16.26
N GLY A 263 5.17 -10.33 16.32
CA GLY A 263 5.30 -11.33 17.40
C GLY A 263 4.10 -12.27 17.54
N GLY A 264 3.39 -12.58 16.45
CA GLY A 264 2.16 -13.40 16.48
C GLY A 264 0.91 -12.67 16.96
N THR A 265 1.00 -11.40 17.37
CA THR A 265 -0.18 -10.58 17.73
C THR A 265 -0.93 -10.05 16.52
N GLY A 266 -0.25 -9.95 15.36
CA GLY A 266 -0.79 -9.29 14.16
C GLY A 266 -0.75 -7.77 14.23
N LEU A 267 -0.13 -7.18 15.25
CA LEU A 267 0.06 -5.74 15.40
C LEU A 267 1.56 -5.42 15.46
N VAL A 268 1.99 -4.34 14.79
CA VAL A 268 3.38 -3.86 14.85
C VAL A 268 3.44 -2.34 14.85
N THR A 269 4.18 -1.75 15.78
CA THR A 269 4.32 -0.29 15.88
C THR A 269 5.57 0.17 15.13
N ARG A 270 5.43 1.11 14.17
CA ARG A 270 6.55 1.67 13.38
C ARG A 270 6.61 3.19 13.46
N LYS A 271 7.77 3.75 13.13
CA LYS A 271 8.08 5.20 13.18
C LYS A 271 8.74 5.73 11.90
N ASP A 272 8.79 4.93 10.83
CA ASP A 272 9.58 5.20 9.62
C ASP A 272 8.75 5.24 8.33
N LEU A 273 7.43 5.11 8.42
CA LEU A 273 6.52 5.13 7.28
C LEU A 273 5.93 6.53 7.11
N GLY A 274 6.29 7.25 6.03
CA GLY A 274 5.79 8.61 5.80
C GLY A 274 4.27 8.72 5.76
N GLY A 275 3.62 7.71 5.17
CA GLY A 275 2.16 7.62 5.15
C GLY A 275 1.51 7.47 6.53
N LEU A 276 2.25 7.15 7.60
CA LEU A 276 1.84 7.21 9.01
C LEU A 276 2.36 8.48 9.70
N ASN A 277 3.65 8.77 9.57
CA ASN A 277 4.35 9.87 10.26
C ASN A 277 3.75 11.25 9.95
N LEU A 278 3.23 11.44 8.74
CA LEU A 278 2.59 12.69 8.29
C LEU A 278 1.05 12.70 8.50
N SER A 279 0.46 11.69 9.13
CA SER A 279 -0.99 11.65 9.37
C SER A 279 -1.38 12.44 10.63
N THR A 280 -2.32 13.36 10.50
CA THR A 280 -2.91 14.13 11.64
C THR A 280 -4.29 13.59 12.05
N VAL A 281 -4.67 12.43 11.52
CA VAL A 281 -5.93 11.71 11.75
C VAL A 281 -5.64 10.22 12.02
N PRO A 282 -6.56 9.47 12.66
CA PRO A 282 -6.32 8.06 12.99
C PRO A 282 -6.01 7.23 11.73
N LYS A 283 -4.83 6.60 11.67
CA LYS A 283 -4.39 5.84 10.49
C LYS A 283 -3.62 4.57 10.86
N VAL A 284 -3.88 3.51 10.11
CA VAL A 284 -3.11 2.25 10.12
C VAL A 284 -2.77 1.80 8.71
N PHE A 285 -1.79 0.90 8.56
CA PHE A 285 -1.60 0.09 7.35
C PHE A 285 -2.03 -1.34 7.63
N VAL A 286 -2.62 -2.03 6.64
CA VAL A 286 -3.00 -3.45 6.74
C VAL A 286 -2.26 -4.24 5.66
N GLU A 287 -1.25 -4.99 6.10
CA GLU A 287 -0.56 -5.99 5.29
C GLU A 287 -1.42 -7.26 5.29
N CYS A 288 -2.11 -7.52 4.18
CA CYS A 288 -3.18 -8.52 4.14
C CYS A 288 -2.70 -10.00 4.18
N GLY A 289 -1.42 -10.23 3.95
CA GLY A 289 -0.76 -11.54 3.85
C GLY A 289 0.54 -11.43 3.05
N ASN A 290 1.31 -12.51 2.95
CA ASN A 290 2.56 -12.54 2.18
C ASN A 290 2.32 -12.97 0.72
N MET A 291 2.58 -12.11 -0.26
CA MET A 291 2.45 -12.47 -1.68
C MET A 291 3.45 -13.56 -2.14
N ARG A 292 4.56 -13.75 -1.39
CA ARG A 292 5.66 -14.69 -1.68
C ARG A 292 5.55 -16.03 -0.93
N ASP A 293 4.44 -16.30 -0.24
CA ASP A 293 4.08 -17.65 0.19
C ASP A 293 2.88 -18.13 -0.61
N SER A 294 2.95 -19.33 -1.19
CA SER A 294 1.95 -19.84 -2.12
C SER A 294 0.55 -20.03 -1.51
N LYS A 295 0.42 -20.16 -0.19
CA LYS A 295 -0.89 -20.25 0.48
C LYS A 295 -1.53 -18.89 0.65
N ASP A 296 -0.76 -17.89 1.10
CA ASP A 296 -1.25 -16.52 1.20
C ASP A 296 -1.52 -15.95 -0.20
N ALA A 297 -0.65 -16.20 -1.19
CA ALA A 297 -0.86 -15.87 -2.60
C ALA A 297 -2.19 -16.44 -3.16
N ALA A 298 -2.54 -17.69 -2.82
CA ALA A 298 -3.81 -18.30 -3.22
C ALA A 298 -5.04 -17.62 -2.57
N LEU A 299 -4.90 -17.03 -1.39
CA LEU A 299 -5.94 -16.21 -0.76
C LEU A 299 -6.02 -14.83 -1.42
N LEU A 300 -4.88 -14.14 -1.58
CA LEU A 300 -4.81 -12.79 -2.17
C LEU A 300 -5.31 -12.76 -3.63
N THR A 301 -5.02 -13.81 -4.42
CA THR A 301 -5.53 -13.96 -5.81
C THR A 301 -7.02 -14.33 -5.87
N SER A 302 -7.60 -14.91 -4.81
CA SER A 302 -9.02 -15.29 -4.76
C SER A 302 -9.94 -14.09 -4.53
N GLY A 303 -10.76 -13.75 -5.52
CA GLY A 303 -11.75 -12.66 -5.41
C GLY A 303 -12.77 -12.86 -4.28
N ALA A 304 -13.10 -14.11 -3.95
CA ALA A 304 -13.98 -14.43 -2.82
C ALA A 304 -13.30 -14.17 -1.46
N TRP A 305 -12.00 -14.41 -1.35
CA TRP A 305 -11.25 -14.05 -0.14
C TRP A 305 -10.99 -12.54 -0.06
N ARG A 306 -10.71 -11.85 -1.18
CA ARG A 306 -10.62 -10.38 -1.20
C ARG A 306 -11.91 -9.70 -0.74
N GLN A 307 -13.08 -10.29 -1.02
CA GLN A 307 -14.35 -9.82 -0.47
C GLN A 307 -14.45 -10.04 1.06
N LYS A 308 -13.90 -11.13 1.60
CA LYS A 308 -13.78 -11.35 3.05
C LYS A 308 -12.80 -10.37 3.69
N ALA A 309 -11.64 -10.13 3.09
CA ALA A 309 -10.66 -9.17 3.56
C ALA A 309 -11.27 -7.75 3.62
N ALA A 310 -11.87 -7.29 2.52
CA ALA A 310 -12.57 -6.02 2.46
C ALA A 310 -13.66 -5.88 3.53
N ARG A 311 -14.46 -6.94 3.77
CA ARG A 311 -15.47 -6.95 4.84
C ARG A 311 -14.84 -6.95 6.24
N GLY A 312 -13.80 -7.74 6.50
CA GLY A 312 -13.12 -7.75 7.79
C GLY A 312 -12.53 -6.39 8.18
N ILE A 313 -11.91 -5.69 7.23
CA ILE A 313 -11.39 -4.33 7.46
C ILE A 313 -12.55 -3.33 7.63
N SER A 314 -13.57 -3.39 6.77
CA SER A 314 -14.74 -2.49 6.85
C SER A 314 -15.51 -2.65 8.16
N ASP A 315 -15.76 -3.88 8.61
CA ASP A 315 -16.42 -4.19 9.88
C ASP A 315 -15.60 -3.64 11.07
N GLY A 316 -14.27 -3.66 10.98
CA GLY A 316 -13.36 -3.05 11.97
C GLY A 316 -13.45 -1.52 12.01
N ILE A 317 -13.49 -0.87 10.85
CA ILE A 317 -13.71 0.59 10.73
C ILE A 317 -15.09 0.98 11.25
N VAL A 318 -16.14 0.21 10.90
CA VAL A 318 -17.51 0.41 11.42
C VAL A 318 -17.55 0.27 12.94
N SER A 319 -16.79 -0.67 13.53
CA SER A 319 -16.68 -0.80 14.98
C SER A 319 -15.99 0.43 15.60
N PHE A 320 -14.84 0.85 15.07
CA PHE A 320 -14.08 2.00 15.57
C PHE A 320 -14.90 3.30 15.55
N LEU A 321 -15.57 3.59 14.43
CA LEU A 321 -16.31 4.84 14.24
C LEU A 321 -17.62 4.96 15.03
N ARG A 322 -18.02 3.90 15.73
CA ARG A 322 -19.28 3.83 16.51
C ARG A 322 -19.09 3.83 18.03
N GLY A 323 -17.88 3.52 18.53
CA GLY A 323 -17.62 3.27 19.96
C GLY A 323 -17.73 1.80 20.31
#